data_AF-A0A3E2HGV8-F1
#
_entry.id   AF-A0A3E2HGV8-F1
#
_cell.length_a   1.000
_cell.length_b   1.000
_cell.length_c   1.000
_cell.angle_alpha   90.00
_cell.angle_beta   90.00
_cell.angle_gamma   90.00
#
_symmetry.space_group_name_H-M   'P 1'
#
loop_
_entity.id
_entity.type
_entity.pdbx_description
1 polymer ?
#
loop_
_entity_poly.entity_id
_entity_poly.type
_entity_poly.pdbx_seq_one_letter_code
_entity_poly.pdbx_strand_id
1 'polypeptide(L)'
;MVSSTQDPIDDANSKDDEQFIEDFLPSREQWSSWKHPLTGLRYDLTLLRAKAMPENDFDACFKLVEHSSAEDYKKSEQGWKPRAKRKEMKLLDLKYILVKREGQIEGFVSLMPTYEDDYPVVYCYEIHLSTDLQGQVDSSLTSHGYELMTSRTGLGSLLMQYLEIIGSKISTVSKIMLTCFKRNQKAMRFYQKLGYSRDEFSPAPKILRNGTIVEPDYEILDHESYPYTVWKLVPTQEGRFPVAKGRGGPFNVSWEVHGEGDIKLVWVMGLGAIKTLKFGHEMGDKYSCLVLDNRGMGESDKPLLRYSTSEMAKDLLEILEHLGWTSKRQLHVIGVSMGGMIAQELGLLIPDRICSLNLISTAAAIENTTTFIENLRNRINMFIPKSLDRSLEDVSKSLFAQAWLDKPDDAELPNSNTPKVILPPSGAYPAFKTNYERWAAQELTKRLDSEAYQRKGFMLQAIAAGWHHKSAAQLKELGDKVGRERIVVLHGTEDRMITVYHGKKLIEMLNPGVGIIREGFGHVFMMEDTKWYNELMEQQIKKTEDMSKE
;
A
#
# COMPACT_ATOMS: atom_id res chain seq x y z
N MET A 1 -34.48 15.92 2.78
CA MET A 1 -34.42 14.90 1.72
C MET A 1 -33.06 14.24 1.83
N VAL A 2 -33.04 12.98 2.24
CA VAL A 2 -31.79 12.21 2.33
C VAL A 2 -31.34 11.97 0.89
N SER A 3 -30.19 12.55 0.52
CA SER A 3 -29.53 12.25 -0.75
C SER A 3 -29.22 10.76 -0.75
N SER A 4 -29.96 9.96 -1.53
CA SER A 4 -29.63 8.55 -1.74
C SER A 4 -28.27 8.50 -2.42
N THR A 5 -27.23 8.09 -1.70
CA THR A 5 -25.95 7.72 -2.30
C THR A 5 -26.21 6.57 -3.26
N GLN A 6 -25.99 6.80 -4.54
CA GLN A 6 -26.10 5.77 -5.58
C GLN A 6 -25.15 4.63 -5.25
N ASP A 7 -25.61 3.39 -5.40
CA ASP A 7 -24.81 2.20 -5.14
C ASP A 7 -23.56 2.17 -6.05
N PRO A 8 -22.34 1.94 -5.53
CA PRO A 8 -21.12 2.02 -6.35
C PRO A 8 -21.01 0.97 -7.46
N ILE A 9 -21.61 -0.21 -7.29
CA ILE A 9 -21.65 -1.24 -8.35
C ILE A 9 -22.58 -0.75 -9.47
N ASP A 10 -23.75 -0.21 -9.10
CA ASP A 10 -24.69 0.37 -10.06
C ASP A 10 -24.10 1.61 -10.77
N ASP A 11 -23.37 2.48 -10.05
CA ASP A 11 -22.66 3.61 -10.65
C ASP A 11 -21.64 3.10 -11.68
N ALA A 12 -20.77 2.16 -11.30
CA ALA A 12 -19.77 1.59 -12.18
C ALA A 12 -20.38 0.93 -13.43
N ASN A 13 -21.53 0.27 -13.30
CA ASN A 13 -22.23 -0.36 -14.43
C ASN A 13 -22.97 0.63 -15.32
N SER A 14 -23.43 1.75 -14.77
CA SER A 14 -24.14 2.79 -15.53
C SER A 14 -23.25 3.59 -16.49
N LYS A 15 -21.95 3.69 -16.19
CA LYS A 15 -20.97 4.43 -17.01
C LYS A 15 -20.85 3.87 -18.42
N ASP A 16 -20.60 4.77 -19.37
CA ASP A 16 -20.19 4.36 -20.72
C ASP A 16 -18.74 3.87 -20.76
N ASP A 17 -18.32 3.37 -21.92
CA ASP A 17 -17.01 2.72 -22.07
C ASP A 17 -15.87 3.72 -21.80
N GLU A 18 -16.02 4.99 -22.20
CA GLU A 18 -14.97 6.00 -22.03
C GLU A 18 -14.89 6.48 -20.58
N GLN A 19 -16.03 6.73 -19.95
CA GLN A 19 -16.13 7.09 -18.53
C GLN A 19 -15.59 5.97 -17.65
N PHE A 20 -15.93 4.71 -17.95
CA PHE A 20 -15.44 3.57 -17.20
C PHE A 20 -13.91 3.44 -17.30
N ILE A 21 -13.34 3.68 -18.47
CA ILE A 21 -11.87 3.68 -18.66
C ILE A 21 -11.22 4.78 -17.84
N GLU A 22 -11.77 6.00 -17.89
CA GLU A 22 -11.21 7.15 -17.18
C GLU A 22 -11.23 6.95 -15.66
N ASP A 23 -12.35 6.44 -15.14
CA ASP A 23 -12.54 6.27 -13.70
C ASP A 23 -11.76 5.04 -13.19
N PHE A 24 -11.85 3.90 -13.86
CA PHE A 24 -11.46 2.60 -13.27
C PHE A 24 -10.20 1.96 -13.84
N LEU A 25 -9.65 2.42 -14.96
CA LEU A 25 -8.39 1.90 -15.51
C LEU A 25 -7.21 2.85 -15.29
N PRO A 26 -5.96 2.41 -15.52
CA PRO A 26 -4.81 3.32 -15.56
C PRO A 26 -4.96 4.37 -16.67
N SER A 27 -4.10 5.38 -16.67
CA SER A 27 -4.11 6.38 -17.75
C SER A 27 -3.97 5.72 -19.12
N ARG A 28 -4.63 6.26 -20.16
CA ARG A 28 -4.62 5.65 -21.51
C ARG A 28 -3.21 5.33 -22.02
N GLU A 29 -2.22 6.16 -21.72
CA GLU A 29 -0.81 5.93 -22.08
C GLU A 29 -0.21 4.66 -21.44
N GLN A 30 -0.72 4.25 -20.27
CA GLN A 30 -0.19 3.14 -19.48
C GLN A 30 -0.83 1.79 -19.81
N TRP A 31 -2.08 1.75 -20.29
CA TRP A 31 -2.80 0.47 -20.48
C TRP A 31 -3.20 0.18 -21.94
N SER A 32 -3.36 1.19 -22.79
CA SER A 32 -3.93 1.03 -24.15
C SER A 32 -3.07 0.23 -25.13
N SER A 33 -1.83 -0.12 -24.77
CA SER A 33 -1.01 -1.01 -25.59
C SER A 33 -0.03 -1.81 -24.75
N TRP A 34 0.25 -3.02 -25.20
CA TRP A 34 1.19 -3.95 -24.60
C TRP A 34 2.20 -4.42 -25.64
N LYS A 35 3.47 -4.56 -25.22
CA LYS A 35 4.55 -5.04 -26.08
C LYS A 35 4.97 -6.43 -25.62
N HIS A 36 4.92 -7.39 -26.54
CA HIS A 36 5.32 -8.75 -26.26
C HIS A 36 6.80 -8.80 -25.86
N PRO A 37 7.16 -9.38 -24.69
CA PRO A 37 8.50 -9.26 -24.14
C PRO A 37 9.57 -9.97 -24.97
N LEU A 38 9.20 -11.08 -25.63
CA LEU A 38 10.14 -11.86 -26.46
C LEU A 38 10.20 -11.37 -27.91
N THR A 39 9.05 -11.24 -28.58
CA THR A 39 9.00 -10.90 -30.01
C THR A 39 9.02 -9.39 -30.27
N GLY A 40 8.75 -8.56 -29.27
CA GLY A 40 8.64 -7.12 -29.42
C GLY A 40 7.40 -6.63 -30.18
N LEU A 41 6.49 -7.54 -30.58
CA LEU A 41 5.25 -7.20 -31.26
C LEU A 41 4.34 -6.37 -30.36
N ARG A 42 3.63 -5.41 -30.95
CA ARG A 42 2.70 -4.53 -30.24
C ARG A 42 1.26 -5.03 -30.37
N TYR A 43 0.53 -4.97 -29.26
CA TYR A 43 -0.87 -5.29 -29.15
C TYR A 43 -1.61 -4.08 -28.58
N ASP A 44 -2.80 -3.81 -29.10
CA ASP A 44 -3.68 -2.74 -28.63
C ASP A 44 -4.68 -3.31 -27.64
N LEU A 45 -4.89 -2.61 -26.53
CA LEU A 45 -5.87 -2.97 -25.52
C LEU A 45 -7.03 -1.98 -25.58
N THR A 46 -8.25 -2.52 -25.66
CA THR A 46 -9.48 -1.73 -25.72
C THR A 46 -10.50 -2.30 -24.77
N LEU A 47 -11.36 -1.45 -24.19
CA LEU A 47 -12.46 -1.88 -23.33
C LEU A 47 -13.78 -1.59 -24.05
N LEU A 48 -14.64 -2.61 -24.13
CA LEU A 48 -15.98 -2.49 -24.69
C LEU A 48 -17.00 -3.21 -23.80
N ARG A 49 -18.20 -2.64 -23.65
CA ARG A 49 -19.34 -3.41 -23.13
C ARG A 49 -19.79 -4.46 -24.14
N ALA A 50 -20.32 -5.58 -23.66
CA ALA A 50 -20.81 -6.68 -24.51
C ALA A 50 -21.79 -6.18 -25.59
N LYS A 51 -22.70 -5.26 -25.23
CA LYS A 51 -23.68 -4.65 -26.14
C LYS A 51 -23.07 -3.77 -27.25
N ALA A 52 -21.89 -3.22 -27.01
CA ALA A 52 -21.20 -2.30 -27.92
C ALA A 52 -20.17 -3.03 -28.80
N MET A 53 -19.93 -4.32 -28.56
CA MET A 53 -18.93 -5.11 -29.27
C MET A 53 -19.38 -5.42 -30.71
N PRO A 54 -18.53 -5.18 -31.73
CA PRO A 54 -18.79 -5.62 -33.09
C PRO A 54 -18.94 -7.15 -33.17
N GLU A 55 -19.87 -7.64 -33.99
CA GLU A 55 -20.16 -9.09 -34.08
C GLU A 55 -18.92 -9.92 -34.49
N ASN A 56 -18.03 -9.37 -35.33
CA ASN A 56 -16.78 -10.02 -35.71
C ASN A 56 -15.82 -10.22 -34.52
N ASP A 57 -15.72 -9.20 -33.64
CA ASP A 57 -14.89 -9.28 -32.43
C ASP A 57 -15.51 -10.28 -31.44
N PHE A 58 -16.83 -10.22 -31.28
CA PHE A 58 -17.59 -11.15 -30.44
C PHE A 58 -17.39 -12.60 -30.88
N ASP A 59 -17.50 -12.87 -32.18
CA ASP A 59 -17.28 -14.19 -32.76
C ASP A 59 -15.85 -14.68 -32.55
N ALA A 60 -14.85 -13.78 -32.60
CA ALA A 60 -13.46 -14.13 -32.33
C ALA A 60 -13.23 -14.47 -30.85
N CYS A 61 -13.79 -13.68 -29.92
CA CYS A 61 -13.80 -14.02 -28.49
C CYS A 61 -14.47 -15.38 -28.24
N PHE A 62 -15.62 -15.64 -28.85
CA PHE A 62 -16.32 -16.93 -28.72
C PHE A 62 -15.46 -18.09 -29.22
N LYS A 63 -14.78 -17.93 -30.37
CA LYS A 63 -13.86 -18.96 -30.90
C LYS A 63 -12.67 -19.22 -29.97
N LEU A 64 -12.16 -18.19 -29.29
CA LEU A 64 -11.12 -18.38 -28.28
C LEU A 64 -11.62 -19.25 -27.12
N VAL A 65 -12.80 -18.96 -26.56
CA VAL A 65 -13.44 -19.80 -25.51
C VAL A 65 -13.65 -21.23 -25.99
N GLU A 66 -14.15 -21.39 -27.22
CA GLU A 66 -14.38 -22.70 -27.80
C GLU A 66 -13.08 -23.49 -27.93
N HIS A 67 -12.00 -22.84 -28.35
CA HIS A 67 -10.69 -23.46 -28.51
C HIS A 67 -10.05 -23.86 -27.17
N SER A 68 -10.13 -22.99 -26.17
CA SER A 68 -9.42 -23.14 -24.90
C SER A 68 -10.19 -23.94 -23.83
N SER A 69 -11.53 -23.92 -23.85
CA SER A 69 -12.34 -24.41 -22.73
C SER A 69 -13.49 -25.33 -23.13
N ALA A 70 -13.88 -25.45 -24.41
CA ALA A 70 -15.01 -26.33 -24.78
C ALA A 70 -14.82 -27.78 -24.32
N GLU A 71 -13.59 -28.29 -24.31
CA GLU A 71 -13.29 -29.64 -23.81
C GLU A 71 -13.50 -29.80 -22.31
N ASP A 72 -13.23 -28.77 -21.51
CA ASP A 72 -13.52 -28.77 -20.07
C ASP A 72 -15.03 -28.76 -19.85
N TYR A 73 -15.78 -27.92 -20.59
CA TYR A 73 -17.24 -27.91 -20.56
C TYR A 73 -17.87 -29.23 -21.01
N LYS A 74 -17.36 -29.91 -22.05
CA LYS A 74 -17.88 -31.22 -22.50
C LYS A 74 -17.74 -32.30 -21.41
N LYS A 75 -16.75 -32.15 -20.53
CA LYS A 75 -16.45 -33.06 -19.42
C LYS A 75 -17.06 -32.61 -18.09
N SER A 76 -17.79 -31.49 -18.10
CA SER A 76 -18.54 -30.96 -16.96
C SER A 76 -19.96 -31.51 -16.95
N GLU A 77 -20.66 -31.43 -15.82
CA GLU A 77 -22.07 -31.83 -15.73
C GLU A 77 -22.98 -31.02 -16.66
N GLN A 78 -22.58 -29.78 -16.96
CA GLN A 78 -23.37 -28.85 -17.76
C GLN A 78 -23.26 -29.11 -19.27
N GLY A 79 -22.14 -29.67 -19.73
CA GLY A 79 -21.82 -29.90 -21.14
C GLY A 79 -21.48 -28.63 -21.92
N TRP A 80 -20.84 -28.76 -23.08
CA TRP A 80 -20.62 -27.62 -24.00
C TRP A 80 -21.90 -27.26 -24.77
N LYS A 81 -22.45 -26.08 -24.50
CA LYS A 81 -23.67 -25.56 -25.12
C LYS A 81 -23.40 -24.22 -25.82
N PRO A 82 -22.93 -24.22 -27.09
CA PRO A 82 -22.55 -23.01 -27.83
C PRO A 82 -23.55 -21.86 -27.77
N ARG A 83 -24.85 -22.18 -27.96
CA ARG A 83 -25.93 -21.16 -27.95
C ARG A 83 -26.11 -20.53 -26.57
N ALA A 84 -26.03 -21.33 -25.50
CA ALA A 84 -26.13 -20.83 -24.14
C ALA A 84 -24.91 -19.98 -23.79
N LYS A 85 -23.70 -20.44 -24.17
CA LYS A 85 -22.46 -19.69 -23.93
C LYS A 85 -22.45 -18.34 -24.64
N ARG A 86 -22.90 -18.28 -25.90
CA ARG A 86 -23.07 -17.02 -26.62
C ARG A 86 -24.05 -16.06 -25.94
N LYS A 87 -25.11 -16.59 -25.31
CA LYS A 87 -26.07 -15.77 -24.57
C LYS A 87 -25.46 -15.22 -23.29
N GLU A 88 -24.72 -16.04 -22.55
CA GLU A 88 -23.98 -15.64 -21.34
C GLU A 88 -22.94 -14.55 -21.65
N MET A 89 -22.17 -14.71 -22.74
CA MET A 89 -21.20 -13.70 -23.19
C MET A 89 -21.84 -12.38 -23.66
N LYS A 90 -23.18 -12.30 -23.75
CA LYS A 90 -23.94 -11.09 -24.10
C LYS A 90 -24.73 -10.51 -22.91
N LEU A 91 -24.42 -10.90 -21.67
CA LEU A 91 -25.03 -10.28 -20.48
C LEU A 91 -24.78 -8.76 -20.47
N LEU A 92 -25.78 -8.00 -20.01
CA LEU A 92 -25.91 -6.55 -20.23
C LEU A 92 -24.70 -5.76 -19.68
N ASP A 93 -24.21 -6.15 -18.52
CA ASP A 93 -23.20 -5.40 -17.75
C ASP A 93 -21.77 -5.92 -17.93
N LEU A 94 -21.60 -7.00 -18.71
CA LEU A 94 -20.29 -7.54 -19.05
C LEU A 94 -19.47 -6.51 -19.83
N LYS A 95 -18.24 -6.33 -19.37
CA LYS A 95 -17.21 -5.51 -19.99
C LYS A 95 -16.06 -6.41 -20.41
N TYR A 96 -15.48 -6.12 -21.57
CA TYR A 96 -14.41 -6.89 -22.17
C TYR A 96 -13.20 -6.01 -22.37
N ILE A 97 -12.06 -6.41 -21.81
CA ILE A 97 -10.76 -5.89 -22.22
C ILE A 97 -10.26 -6.79 -23.34
N LEU A 98 -10.24 -6.26 -24.56
CA LEU A 98 -9.84 -6.94 -25.78
C LEU A 98 -8.37 -6.67 -26.08
N VAL A 99 -7.63 -7.72 -26.41
CA VAL A 99 -6.25 -7.66 -26.87
C VAL A 99 -6.24 -7.87 -28.38
N LYS A 100 -5.82 -6.84 -29.12
CA LYS A 100 -5.83 -6.83 -30.58
C LYS A 100 -4.43 -6.72 -31.16
N ARG A 101 -4.20 -7.35 -32.30
CA ARG A 101 -3.03 -7.10 -33.16
C ARG A 101 -3.50 -6.93 -34.58
N GLU A 102 -3.12 -5.82 -35.21
CA GLU A 102 -3.52 -5.50 -36.60
C GLU A 102 -5.05 -5.62 -36.81
N GLY A 103 -5.82 -5.25 -35.78
CA GLY A 103 -7.28 -5.31 -35.78
C GLY A 103 -7.90 -6.68 -35.47
N GLN A 104 -7.11 -7.74 -35.31
CA GLN A 104 -7.59 -9.09 -34.98
C GLN A 104 -7.52 -9.36 -33.47
N ILE A 105 -8.54 -10.03 -32.92
CA ILE A 105 -8.59 -10.45 -31.52
C ILE A 105 -7.59 -11.60 -31.31
N GLU A 106 -6.65 -11.38 -30.39
CA GLU A 106 -5.65 -12.36 -29.98
C GLU A 106 -5.84 -12.77 -28.51
N GLY A 107 -6.69 -12.07 -27.77
CA GLY A 107 -7.03 -12.41 -26.40
C GLY A 107 -8.07 -11.47 -25.81
N PHE A 108 -8.62 -11.85 -24.66
CA PHE A 108 -9.49 -10.98 -23.88
C PHE A 108 -9.57 -11.42 -22.41
N VAL A 109 -10.01 -10.50 -21.57
CA VAL A 109 -10.62 -10.81 -20.27
C VAL A 109 -11.99 -10.14 -20.22
N SER A 110 -12.97 -10.82 -19.63
CA SER A 110 -14.31 -10.29 -19.39
C SER A 110 -14.59 -10.19 -17.90
N LEU A 111 -15.18 -9.07 -17.50
CA LEU A 111 -15.40 -8.74 -16.10
C LEU A 111 -16.77 -8.09 -15.89
N MET A 112 -17.30 -8.21 -14.67
CA MET A 112 -18.52 -7.54 -14.25
C MET A 112 -18.40 -7.14 -12.78
N PRO A 113 -18.52 -5.84 -12.45
CA PRO A 113 -18.89 -5.42 -11.09
C PRO A 113 -20.29 -5.94 -10.79
N THR A 114 -20.44 -6.74 -9.74
CA THR A 114 -21.71 -7.42 -9.39
C THR A 114 -21.75 -7.74 -7.90
N TYR A 115 -22.89 -8.28 -7.47
CA TYR A 115 -23.01 -8.97 -6.19
C TYR A 115 -22.93 -10.48 -6.40
N GLU A 116 -22.16 -11.15 -5.54
CA GLU A 116 -22.17 -12.59 -5.37
C GLU A 116 -22.55 -12.86 -3.90
N ASP A 117 -23.70 -13.49 -3.65
CA ASP A 117 -24.24 -13.75 -2.30
C ASP A 117 -24.17 -12.53 -1.35
N ASP A 118 -24.65 -11.38 -1.82
CA ASP A 118 -24.66 -10.07 -1.14
C ASP A 118 -23.27 -9.40 -0.95
N TYR A 119 -22.19 -9.99 -1.45
CA TYR A 119 -20.87 -9.35 -1.48
C TYR A 119 -20.63 -8.58 -2.78
N PRO A 120 -20.28 -7.28 -2.73
CA PRO A 120 -19.86 -6.53 -3.90
C PRO A 120 -18.49 -7.02 -4.39
N VAL A 121 -18.42 -7.47 -5.63
CA VAL A 121 -17.23 -8.08 -6.23
C VAL A 121 -17.03 -7.61 -7.66
N VAL A 122 -15.79 -7.72 -8.14
CA VAL A 122 -15.53 -7.74 -9.58
C VAL A 122 -15.32 -9.20 -9.97
N TYR A 123 -16.24 -9.73 -10.76
CA TYR A 123 -16.20 -11.12 -11.21
C TYR A 123 -15.48 -11.22 -12.55
N CYS A 124 -14.41 -12.00 -12.63
CA CYS A 124 -13.76 -12.43 -13.86
C CYS A 124 -14.56 -13.59 -14.46
N TYR A 125 -15.31 -13.31 -15.52
CA TYR A 125 -16.14 -14.31 -16.18
C TYR A 125 -15.33 -15.24 -17.08
N GLU A 126 -14.42 -14.67 -17.86
CA GLU A 126 -13.61 -15.41 -18.82
C GLU A 126 -12.29 -14.68 -19.07
N ILE A 127 -11.21 -15.44 -19.19
CA ILE A 127 -9.90 -14.93 -19.64
C ILE A 127 -9.29 -15.93 -20.62
N HIS A 128 -9.04 -15.48 -21.85
CA HIS A 128 -8.52 -16.32 -22.92
C HIS A 128 -7.50 -15.58 -23.75
N LEU A 129 -6.40 -16.24 -24.05
CA LEU A 129 -5.34 -15.73 -24.90
C LEU A 129 -5.08 -16.73 -26.03
N SER A 130 -4.67 -16.26 -27.19
CA SER A 130 -4.13 -17.11 -28.25
C SER A 130 -2.88 -17.84 -27.75
N THR A 131 -2.59 -19.00 -28.33
CA THR A 131 -1.50 -19.89 -27.87
C THR A 131 -0.16 -19.15 -27.78
N ASP A 132 0.14 -18.28 -28.75
CA ASP A 132 1.38 -17.49 -28.79
C ASP A 132 1.50 -16.51 -27.62
N LEU A 133 0.36 -16.07 -27.07
CA LEU A 133 0.30 -15.15 -25.94
C LEU A 133 0.31 -15.84 -24.57
N GLN A 134 0.16 -17.16 -24.49
CA GLN A 134 0.17 -17.90 -23.23
C GLN A 134 1.60 -18.27 -22.74
N GLY A 135 2.60 -18.17 -23.62
CA GLY A 135 4.00 -18.55 -23.36
C GLY A 135 4.45 -19.77 -24.18
N GLN A 136 5.73 -19.85 -24.53
CA GLN A 136 6.26 -20.93 -25.38
C GLN A 136 6.65 -22.17 -24.56
N VAL A 137 6.37 -23.34 -25.13
CA VAL A 137 6.88 -24.65 -24.69
C VAL A 137 8.01 -25.02 -25.63
N ASP A 138 9.22 -25.24 -25.10
CA ASP A 138 10.32 -25.76 -25.91
C ASP A 138 10.17 -27.29 -26.03
N SER A 139 9.72 -27.73 -27.20
CA SER A 139 9.53 -29.15 -27.53
C SER A 139 10.85 -29.92 -27.67
N SER A 140 12.02 -29.27 -27.63
CA SER A 140 13.32 -29.95 -27.67
C SER A 140 13.82 -30.44 -26.30
N LEU A 141 13.18 -29.99 -25.21
CA LEU A 141 13.53 -30.36 -23.82
C LEU A 141 12.61 -31.44 -23.22
N THR A 142 11.67 -31.99 -23.99
CA THR A 142 10.76 -33.05 -23.54
C THR A 142 11.46 -34.41 -23.50
N SER A 143 12.20 -34.70 -22.43
CA SER A 143 12.84 -36.01 -22.25
C SER A 143 12.17 -36.91 -21.21
N HIS A 144 11.24 -36.42 -20.37
CA HIS A 144 10.67 -37.24 -19.27
C HIS A 144 9.18 -36.96 -18.94
N GLY A 145 8.36 -36.55 -19.93
CA GLY A 145 6.92 -36.40 -19.72
C GLY A 145 6.47 -35.20 -18.89
N TYR A 146 7.37 -34.26 -18.59
CA TYR A 146 7.06 -32.95 -18.02
C TYR A 146 7.28 -31.84 -19.06
N GLU A 147 6.25 -31.06 -19.36
CA GLU A 147 6.36 -29.84 -20.18
C GLU A 147 7.05 -28.75 -19.37
N LEU A 148 8.30 -28.40 -19.72
CA LEU A 148 9.00 -27.27 -19.14
C LEU A 148 8.62 -26.00 -19.92
N MET A 149 7.84 -25.12 -19.30
CA MET A 149 7.45 -23.84 -19.89
C MET A 149 8.65 -22.89 -19.88
N THR A 150 9.24 -22.61 -21.04
CA THR A 150 10.54 -21.92 -21.16
C THR A 150 10.44 -20.40 -21.15
N SER A 151 9.24 -19.84 -21.32
CA SER A 151 8.98 -18.41 -21.17
C SER A 151 7.51 -18.07 -20.94
N ARG A 152 7.22 -17.09 -20.07
CA ARG A 152 5.88 -16.51 -19.84
C ARG A 152 5.83 -15.13 -20.49
N THR A 153 4.74 -14.80 -21.17
CA THR A 153 4.53 -13.45 -21.73
C THR A 153 4.17 -12.43 -20.66
N GLY A 154 3.52 -12.87 -19.57
CA GLY A 154 3.03 -12.00 -18.50
C GLY A 154 1.69 -11.30 -18.80
N LEU A 155 1.16 -11.43 -20.02
CA LEU A 155 -0.07 -10.74 -20.41
C LEU A 155 -1.28 -11.17 -19.58
N GLY A 156 -1.45 -12.47 -19.32
CA GLY A 156 -2.55 -12.96 -18.49
C GLY A 156 -2.52 -12.38 -17.07
N SER A 157 -1.33 -12.28 -16.47
CA SER A 157 -1.15 -11.67 -15.16
C SER A 157 -1.49 -10.18 -15.17
N LEU A 158 -1.09 -9.46 -16.23
CA LEU A 158 -1.43 -8.05 -16.41
C LEU A 158 -2.95 -7.83 -16.54
N LEU A 159 -3.64 -8.70 -17.30
CA LEU A 159 -5.09 -8.61 -17.44
C LEU A 159 -5.81 -8.83 -16.10
N MET A 160 -5.38 -9.81 -15.29
CA MET A 160 -5.91 -9.99 -13.94
C MET A 160 -5.62 -8.79 -13.03
N GLN A 161 -4.43 -8.19 -13.15
CA GLN A 161 -4.09 -6.97 -12.43
C GLN A 161 -5.00 -5.78 -12.79
N TYR A 162 -5.50 -5.69 -14.03
CA TYR A 162 -6.48 -4.67 -14.38
C TYR A 162 -7.83 -4.88 -13.69
N LEU A 163 -8.28 -6.12 -13.52
CA LEU A 163 -9.51 -6.41 -12.76
C LEU A 163 -9.35 -6.01 -11.28
N GLU A 164 -8.19 -6.31 -10.73
CA GLU A 164 -7.76 -5.91 -9.40
C GLU A 164 -7.75 -4.38 -9.20
N ILE A 165 -7.20 -3.63 -10.17
CA ILE A 165 -7.24 -2.16 -10.16
C ILE A 165 -8.68 -1.64 -10.24
N ILE A 166 -9.51 -2.22 -11.12
CA ILE A 166 -10.93 -1.85 -11.23
C ILE A 166 -11.61 -2.09 -9.88
N GLY A 167 -11.43 -3.26 -9.27
CA GLY A 167 -12.00 -3.58 -7.96
C GLY A 167 -11.57 -2.60 -6.87
N SER A 168 -10.28 -2.24 -6.81
CA SER A 168 -9.79 -1.27 -5.81
C SER A 168 -10.39 0.13 -5.95
N LYS A 169 -10.93 0.49 -7.12
CA LYS A 169 -11.47 1.82 -7.41
C LYS A 169 -12.99 1.89 -7.29
N ILE A 170 -13.70 0.75 -7.31
CA ILE A 170 -15.13 0.70 -7.04
C ILE A 170 -15.29 0.60 -5.53
N SER A 171 -15.64 1.72 -4.90
CA SER A 171 -15.89 1.76 -3.45
C SER A 171 -16.92 0.68 -3.10
N THR A 172 -16.68 -0.09 -2.03
CA THR A 172 -17.41 -1.30 -1.59
C THR A 172 -16.89 -2.64 -2.09
N VAL A 173 -16.21 -2.76 -3.24
CA VAL A 173 -15.73 -4.08 -3.72
C VAL A 173 -14.75 -4.70 -2.72
N SER A 174 -15.04 -5.94 -2.29
CA SER A 174 -14.28 -6.61 -1.24
C SER A 174 -13.30 -7.67 -1.74
N LYS A 175 -13.53 -8.22 -2.94
CA LYS A 175 -12.69 -9.26 -3.56
C LYS A 175 -12.88 -9.33 -5.07
N ILE A 176 -11.89 -9.88 -5.76
CA ILE A 176 -11.99 -10.30 -7.16
C ILE A 176 -12.31 -11.79 -7.20
N MET A 177 -13.36 -12.18 -7.91
CA MET A 177 -13.81 -13.58 -7.97
C MET A 177 -13.69 -14.16 -9.37
N LEU A 178 -13.53 -15.48 -9.47
CA LEU A 178 -13.56 -16.21 -10.74
C LEU A 178 -14.00 -17.66 -10.53
N THR A 179 -14.52 -18.30 -11.57
CA THR A 179 -14.75 -19.75 -11.58
C THR A 179 -13.69 -20.46 -12.42
N CYS A 180 -13.12 -21.53 -11.88
CA CYS A 180 -12.15 -22.36 -12.58
C CYS A 180 -12.52 -23.85 -12.50
N PHE A 181 -12.54 -24.55 -13.64
CA PHE A 181 -12.68 -26.01 -13.64
C PHE A 181 -11.53 -26.67 -12.89
N LYS A 182 -11.84 -27.62 -11.99
CA LYS A 182 -10.82 -28.39 -11.24
C LYS A 182 -9.91 -29.19 -12.17
N ARG A 183 -10.41 -29.55 -13.35
CA ARG A 183 -9.63 -30.27 -14.39
C ARG A 183 -8.63 -29.36 -15.10
N ASN A 184 -8.86 -28.04 -15.13
CA ASN A 184 -7.96 -27.08 -15.74
C ASN A 184 -6.81 -26.72 -14.78
N GLN A 185 -5.93 -27.69 -14.56
CA GLN A 185 -4.79 -27.58 -13.64
C GLN A 185 -3.81 -26.47 -14.04
N LYS A 186 -3.75 -26.12 -15.34
CA LYS A 186 -2.94 -25.01 -15.85
C LYS A 186 -3.46 -23.67 -15.33
N ALA A 187 -4.76 -23.42 -15.50
CA ALA A 187 -5.41 -22.21 -15.01
C ALA A 187 -5.41 -22.15 -13.48
N MET A 188 -5.70 -23.26 -12.79
CA MET A 188 -5.66 -23.32 -11.33
C MET A 188 -4.30 -22.90 -10.75
N ARG A 189 -3.20 -23.45 -11.28
CA ARG A 189 -1.83 -23.05 -10.87
C ARG A 189 -1.49 -21.62 -11.26
N PHE A 190 -2.10 -21.10 -12.31
CA PHE A 190 -1.92 -19.70 -12.71
C PHE A 190 -2.57 -18.77 -11.69
N TYR A 191 -3.82 -19.01 -11.32
CA TYR A 191 -4.55 -18.20 -10.33
C TYR A 191 -3.94 -18.31 -8.93
N GLN A 192 -3.56 -19.51 -8.48
CA GLN A 192 -2.88 -19.69 -7.19
C GLN A 192 -1.56 -18.93 -7.11
N LYS A 193 -0.80 -18.86 -8.20
CA LYS A 193 0.43 -18.05 -8.27
C LYS A 193 0.16 -16.55 -8.21
N LEU A 194 -1.02 -16.13 -8.61
CA LEU A 194 -1.47 -14.74 -8.51
C LEU A 194 -2.10 -14.43 -7.16
N GLY A 195 -2.17 -15.38 -6.21
CA GLY A 195 -2.73 -15.15 -4.88
C GLY A 195 -4.21 -15.48 -4.75
N TYR A 196 -4.84 -16.05 -5.79
CA TYR A 196 -6.23 -16.51 -5.70
C TYR A 196 -6.31 -17.83 -4.93
N SER A 197 -7.24 -17.90 -3.98
CA SER A 197 -7.53 -19.09 -3.17
C SER A 197 -8.95 -19.56 -3.39
N ARG A 198 -9.29 -20.75 -2.87
CA ARG A 198 -10.67 -21.24 -2.91
C ARG A 198 -11.54 -20.34 -2.03
N ASP A 199 -12.59 -19.80 -2.63
CA ASP A 199 -13.57 -18.95 -1.96
C ASP A 199 -14.53 -19.79 -1.10
N GLU A 200 -15.09 -19.20 -0.05
CA GLU A 200 -16.05 -19.85 0.86
C GLU A 200 -17.36 -20.30 0.17
N PHE A 201 -17.75 -19.61 -0.91
CA PHE A 201 -18.94 -19.95 -1.72
C PHE A 201 -18.66 -21.05 -2.76
N SER A 202 -17.40 -21.52 -2.86
CA SER A 202 -17.03 -22.60 -3.76
C SER A 202 -17.73 -23.92 -3.39
N PRO A 203 -18.48 -24.57 -4.31
CA PRO A 203 -19.34 -25.70 -4.00
C PRO A 203 -18.66 -26.82 -3.20
N ALA A 204 -19.35 -27.34 -2.18
CA ALA A 204 -18.90 -28.47 -1.39
C ALA A 204 -19.29 -29.82 -2.02
N PRO A 205 -18.55 -30.91 -1.73
CA PRO A 205 -18.94 -32.27 -2.14
C PRO A 205 -20.32 -32.65 -1.60
N LYS A 206 -21.17 -33.21 -2.47
CA LYS A 206 -22.51 -33.69 -2.10
C LYS A 206 -22.46 -35.16 -1.73
N ILE A 207 -22.97 -35.52 -0.55
CA ILE A 207 -23.11 -36.92 -0.15
C ILE A 207 -24.52 -37.39 -0.53
N LEU A 208 -24.62 -38.35 -1.45
CA LEU A 208 -25.88 -38.96 -1.85
C LEU A 208 -26.39 -39.92 -0.76
N ARG A 209 -27.70 -40.24 -0.79
CA ARG A 209 -28.35 -41.12 0.21
C ARG A 209 -27.73 -42.52 0.32
N ASN A 210 -27.01 -42.97 -0.71
CA ASN A 210 -26.30 -44.24 -0.76
C ASN A 210 -24.83 -44.14 -0.28
N GLY A 211 -24.39 -43.00 0.25
CA GLY A 211 -23.02 -42.74 0.70
C GLY A 211 -22.03 -42.35 -0.40
N THR A 212 -22.45 -42.26 -1.67
CA THR A 212 -21.59 -41.79 -2.76
C THR A 212 -21.30 -40.29 -2.61
N ILE A 213 -20.02 -39.91 -2.64
CA ILE A 213 -19.58 -38.51 -2.65
C ILE A 213 -19.49 -38.04 -4.11
N VAL A 214 -20.22 -36.98 -4.45
CA VAL A 214 -20.17 -36.31 -5.74
C VAL A 214 -19.41 -35.01 -5.58
N GLU A 215 -18.22 -34.97 -6.17
CA GLU A 215 -17.35 -33.79 -6.21
C GLU A 215 -17.82 -32.81 -7.29
N PRO A 216 -17.90 -31.49 -7.00
CA PRO A 216 -18.08 -30.46 -8.00
C PRO A 216 -16.94 -30.49 -9.04
N ASP A 217 -17.24 -30.09 -10.26
CA ASP A 217 -16.31 -30.06 -11.40
C ASP A 217 -15.55 -28.73 -11.55
N TYR A 218 -15.95 -27.70 -10.81
CA TYR A 218 -15.28 -26.40 -10.72
C TYR A 218 -15.11 -25.95 -9.26
N GLU A 219 -14.25 -24.94 -9.09
CA GLU A 219 -14.09 -24.18 -7.86
C GLU A 219 -14.28 -22.69 -8.16
N ILE A 220 -14.92 -22.00 -7.22
CA ILE A 220 -14.89 -20.53 -7.16
C ILE A 220 -13.62 -20.14 -6.42
N LEU A 221 -12.84 -19.25 -7.03
CA LEU A 221 -11.63 -18.69 -6.43
C LEU A 221 -11.80 -17.19 -6.21
N ASP A 222 -11.17 -16.66 -5.18
CA ASP A 222 -11.16 -15.24 -4.87
C ASP A 222 -9.74 -14.73 -4.54
N HIS A 223 -9.56 -13.43 -4.72
CA HIS A 223 -8.37 -12.72 -4.26
C HIS A 223 -8.79 -11.50 -3.44
N GLU A 224 -8.40 -11.48 -2.16
CA GLU A 224 -8.64 -10.39 -1.20
C GLU A 224 -7.70 -9.18 -1.38
N SER A 225 -7.01 -9.03 -2.52
CA SER A 225 -5.93 -8.04 -2.62
C SER A 225 -6.47 -6.64 -2.40
N TYR A 226 -5.70 -5.87 -1.63
CA TYR A 226 -5.77 -4.41 -1.39
C TYR A 226 -6.32 -3.92 -0.03
N PRO A 227 -7.45 -4.36 0.55
CA PRO A 227 -7.91 -3.80 1.84
C PRO A 227 -7.09 -4.22 3.07
N TYR A 228 -6.31 -5.30 2.98
CA TYR A 228 -5.60 -5.92 4.13
C TYR A 228 -4.06 -5.91 4.05
N THR A 229 -3.47 -5.12 3.14
CA THR A 229 -2.01 -4.89 3.11
C THR A 229 -1.54 -4.01 4.27
N VAL A 230 -2.45 -3.14 4.76
CA VAL A 230 -2.26 -2.25 5.91
C VAL A 230 -3.11 -2.78 7.06
N TRP A 231 -2.49 -2.94 8.23
CA TRP A 231 -3.19 -3.42 9.42
C TRP A 231 -4.24 -2.40 9.88
N LYS A 232 -5.48 -2.86 10.03
CA LYS A 232 -6.62 -2.09 10.53
C LYS A 232 -6.63 -2.14 12.07
N LEU A 233 -5.76 -1.32 12.66
CA LEU A 233 -5.74 -1.08 14.10
C LEU A 233 -6.85 -0.09 14.46
N VAL A 234 -7.70 -0.44 15.42
CA VAL A 234 -8.83 0.40 15.85
C VAL A 234 -8.33 1.35 16.94
N PRO A 235 -8.42 2.68 16.74
CA PRO A 235 -8.05 3.63 17.76
C PRO A 235 -9.09 3.64 18.89
N THR A 236 -8.66 4.08 20.08
CA THR A 236 -9.58 4.33 21.20
C THR A 236 -10.32 5.65 21.01
N GLN A 237 -9.65 6.64 20.43
CA GLN A 237 -10.22 7.94 20.07
C GLN A 237 -9.68 8.36 18.72
N GLU A 238 -10.50 9.01 17.90
CA GLU A 238 -10.08 9.56 16.62
C GLU A 238 -10.83 10.87 16.37
N GLY A 239 -10.29 11.70 15.48
CA GLY A 239 -10.96 12.93 15.12
C GLY A 239 -10.23 13.75 14.09
N ARG A 240 -10.92 14.79 13.64
CA ARG A 240 -10.38 15.84 12.77
C ARG A 240 -10.50 17.16 13.52
N PHE A 241 -9.36 17.79 13.80
CA PHE A 241 -9.33 19.02 14.58
C PHE A 241 -8.88 20.22 13.71
N PRO A 242 -9.62 21.34 13.71
CA PRO A 242 -9.22 22.53 12.96
C PRO A 242 -8.04 23.23 13.64
N VAL A 243 -6.95 23.38 12.91
CA VAL A 243 -5.71 24.03 13.38
C VAL A 243 -5.36 25.26 12.55
N ALA A 244 -4.34 26.00 12.97
CA ALA A 244 -3.70 27.06 12.18
C ALA A 244 -4.61 28.28 11.93
N LYS A 245 -5.54 28.56 12.85
CA LYS A 245 -6.32 29.80 12.81
C LYS A 245 -5.38 31.01 12.84
N GLY A 246 -5.45 31.86 11.82
CA GLY A 246 -4.56 33.02 11.65
C GLY A 246 -3.17 32.69 11.07
N ARG A 247 -2.89 31.43 10.74
CA ARG A 247 -1.64 30.93 10.12
C ARG A 247 -1.88 30.30 8.74
N GLY A 248 -2.98 30.69 8.08
CA GLY A 248 -3.43 30.12 6.81
C GLY A 248 -4.51 29.04 6.91
N GLY A 249 -4.96 28.71 8.12
CA GLY A 249 -6.16 27.92 8.40
C GLY A 249 -7.39 28.77 8.77
N PRO A 250 -8.47 28.16 9.30
CA PRO A 250 -8.50 26.80 9.81
C PRO A 250 -8.52 25.75 8.70
N PHE A 251 -7.79 24.66 8.92
CA PHE A 251 -7.93 23.42 8.17
C PHE A 251 -7.82 22.25 9.15
N ASN A 252 -8.41 21.11 8.80
CA ASN A 252 -8.50 19.97 9.70
C ASN A 252 -7.27 19.08 9.60
N VAL A 253 -6.72 18.70 10.76
CA VAL A 253 -5.74 17.63 10.89
C VAL A 253 -6.40 16.40 11.48
N SER A 254 -6.27 15.26 10.79
CA SER A 254 -6.76 13.96 11.25
C SER A 254 -5.76 13.34 12.23
N TRP A 255 -6.27 12.84 13.35
CA TRP A 255 -5.50 12.26 14.43
C TRP A 255 -6.22 11.05 15.03
N GLU A 256 -5.44 10.14 15.61
CA GLU A 256 -5.90 8.95 16.31
C GLU A 256 -5.11 8.78 17.61
N VAL A 257 -5.77 8.31 18.67
CA VAL A 257 -5.16 7.88 19.92
C VAL A 257 -5.47 6.40 20.14
N HIS A 258 -4.42 5.61 20.27
CA HIS A 258 -4.50 4.18 20.55
C HIS A 258 -4.11 3.90 22.00
N GLY A 259 -4.95 3.17 22.72
CA GLY A 259 -4.74 2.86 24.13
C GLY A 259 -5.25 3.95 25.09
N GLU A 260 -5.27 3.61 26.37
CA GLU A 260 -5.79 4.42 27.47
C GLU A 260 -4.76 4.61 28.59
N GLY A 261 -3.59 3.97 28.48
CA GLY A 261 -2.59 3.96 29.54
C GLY A 261 -1.96 5.33 29.83
N ASP A 262 -1.38 5.46 31.02
CA ASP A 262 -0.94 6.75 31.56
C ASP A 262 0.21 7.40 30.79
N ILE A 263 1.08 6.59 30.17
CA ILE A 263 2.26 7.07 29.46
C ILE A 263 1.87 7.53 28.04
N LYS A 264 2.11 8.81 27.71
CA LYS A 264 1.67 9.41 26.45
C LYS A 264 2.78 9.43 25.39
N LEU A 265 2.58 8.67 24.31
CA LEU A 265 3.49 8.61 23.17
C LEU A 265 2.95 9.47 22.02
N VAL A 266 3.79 10.31 21.42
CA VAL A 266 3.42 11.20 20.31
C VAL A 266 4.27 10.85 19.09
N TRP A 267 3.66 10.19 18.12
CA TRP A 267 4.30 9.74 16.89
C TRP A 267 4.15 10.79 15.78
N VAL A 268 5.28 11.31 15.32
CA VAL A 268 5.34 12.28 14.22
C VAL A 268 6.06 11.64 13.04
N MET A 269 5.29 11.32 12.00
CA MET A 269 5.78 10.58 10.84
C MET A 269 6.49 11.48 9.82
N GLY A 270 7.26 10.82 8.95
CA GLY A 270 8.07 11.45 7.92
C GLY A 270 7.30 11.94 6.70
N LEU A 271 8.06 12.36 5.70
CA LEU A 271 7.56 12.87 4.41
C LEU A 271 6.65 11.84 3.72
N GLY A 272 5.42 12.24 3.37
CA GLY A 272 4.52 11.40 2.59
C GLY A 272 4.01 10.15 3.30
N ALA A 273 4.17 10.08 4.62
CA ALA A 273 3.64 9.02 5.46
C ALA A 273 2.22 9.37 5.94
N ILE A 274 1.38 8.34 6.07
CA ILE A 274 0.04 8.39 6.66
C ILE A 274 0.13 7.80 8.08
N LYS A 275 -0.83 8.11 8.95
CA LYS A 275 -1.03 7.50 10.28
C LYS A 275 -0.70 6.01 10.23
N THR A 276 0.32 5.64 10.99
CA THR A 276 0.72 4.25 11.20
C THR A 276 1.33 4.16 12.59
N LEU A 277 0.89 3.17 13.35
CA LEU A 277 1.42 2.92 14.68
C LEU A 277 2.34 1.71 14.62
N LYS A 278 3.58 1.89 15.06
CA LYS A 278 4.60 0.83 15.06
C LYS A 278 4.75 0.20 16.45
N PHE A 279 4.83 1.03 17.48
CA PHE A 279 5.01 0.59 18.86
C PHE A 279 4.01 1.27 19.78
N GLY A 280 3.47 0.48 20.71
CA GLY A 280 2.59 0.91 21.79
C GLY A 280 1.13 0.46 21.67
N HIS A 281 0.64 0.16 20.45
CA HIS A 281 -0.75 -0.27 20.22
C HIS A 281 -1.16 -1.47 21.09
N GLU A 282 -0.33 -2.51 21.09
CA GLU A 282 -0.61 -3.76 21.80
C GLU A 282 -0.51 -3.62 23.32
N MET A 283 0.12 -2.54 23.79
CA MET A 283 0.29 -2.20 25.20
C MET A 283 -0.62 -1.04 25.60
N GLY A 284 -1.86 -1.04 25.08
CA GLY A 284 -2.83 0.04 25.26
C GLY A 284 -3.21 0.34 26.72
N ASP A 285 -3.03 -0.61 27.64
CA ASP A 285 -3.23 -0.39 29.09
C ASP A 285 -2.09 0.42 29.72
N LYS A 286 -0.92 0.44 29.08
CA LYS A 286 0.29 1.15 29.54
C LYS A 286 0.51 2.46 28.80
N TYR A 287 0.26 2.46 27.49
CA TYR A 287 0.50 3.61 26.61
C TYR A 287 -0.80 4.17 26.04
N SER A 288 -0.85 5.50 25.90
CA SER A 288 -1.73 6.17 24.93
C SER A 288 -0.88 6.74 23.80
N CYS A 289 -1.06 6.27 22.58
CA CYS A 289 -0.26 6.65 21.42
C CYS A 289 -1.05 7.56 20.48
N LEU A 290 -0.64 8.83 20.40
CA LEU A 290 -1.12 9.79 19.41
C LEU A 290 -0.36 9.59 18.09
N VAL A 291 -1.09 9.30 17.01
CA VAL A 291 -0.62 9.37 15.63
C VAL A 291 -1.44 10.42 14.87
N LEU A 292 -0.84 11.08 13.89
CA LEU A 292 -1.51 12.09 13.08
C LEU A 292 -1.06 12.04 11.63
N ASP A 293 -1.97 12.44 10.76
CA ASP A 293 -1.64 12.75 9.37
C ASP A 293 -1.15 14.19 9.31
N ASN A 294 0.12 14.38 8.97
CA ASN A 294 0.64 15.72 8.73
C ASN A 294 -0.15 16.43 7.61
N ARG A 295 -0.35 17.75 7.70
CA ARG A 295 -0.99 18.56 6.64
C ARG A 295 -0.48 18.17 5.25
N GLY A 296 -1.37 18.04 4.28
CA GLY A 296 -1.03 17.60 2.92
C GLY A 296 -1.01 16.09 2.68
N MET A 297 -1.31 15.26 3.69
CA MET A 297 -1.27 13.80 3.58
C MET A 297 -2.43 13.14 4.34
N GLY A 298 -2.76 11.91 3.98
CA GLY A 298 -3.78 11.11 4.66
C GLY A 298 -5.15 11.79 4.68
N GLU A 299 -5.84 11.69 5.80
CA GLU A 299 -7.18 12.29 5.98
C GLU A 299 -7.12 13.75 6.45
N SER A 300 -5.91 14.30 6.63
CA SER A 300 -5.73 15.72 6.87
C SER A 300 -5.99 16.53 5.60
N ASP A 301 -6.42 17.76 5.82
CA ASP A 301 -6.60 18.73 4.76
C ASP A 301 -5.25 19.02 4.07
N LYS A 302 -5.35 19.39 2.79
CA LYS A 302 -4.20 19.56 1.89
C LYS A 302 -4.14 20.99 1.37
N PRO A 303 -4.09 22.00 2.26
CA PRO A 303 -4.21 23.39 1.85
C PRO A 303 -3.04 23.80 0.95
N LEU A 304 -3.34 24.58 -0.08
CA LEU A 304 -2.33 25.10 -1.00
C LEU A 304 -1.68 26.36 -0.43
N LEU A 305 -0.77 26.17 0.52
CA LEU A 305 -0.02 27.23 1.20
C LEU A 305 1.42 26.80 1.48
N ARG A 306 2.26 27.72 1.95
CA ARG A 306 3.65 27.40 2.29
C ARG A 306 3.72 26.51 3.53
N TYR A 307 4.28 25.31 3.39
CA TYR A 307 4.52 24.42 4.53
C TYR A 307 5.89 24.72 5.13
N SER A 308 6.00 24.59 6.45
CA SER A 308 7.27 24.55 7.18
C SER A 308 7.14 23.61 8.37
N THR A 309 8.24 23.00 8.78
CA THR A 309 8.27 22.13 9.96
C THR A 309 7.85 22.87 11.23
N SER A 310 8.14 24.18 11.31
CA SER A 310 7.73 25.04 12.43
C SER A 310 6.21 25.24 12.50
N GLU A 311 5.53 25.40 11.35
CA GLU A 311 4.07 25.53 11.31
C GLU A 311 3.37 24.19 11.58
N MET A 312 3.97 23.08 11.14
CA MET A 312 3.49 21.73 11.45
C MET A 312 3.65 21.38 12.93
N ALA A 313 4.71 21.84 13.59
CA ALA A 313 4.88 21.70 15.03
C ALA A 313 3.82 22.48 15.82
N LYS A 314 3.37 23.63 15.32
CA LYS A 314 2.26 24.38 15.92
C LYS A 314 0.91 23.68 15.73
N ASP A 315 0.70 23.02 14.59
CA ASP A 315 -0.51 22.19 14.40
C ASP A 315 -0.56 21.06 15.42
N LEU A 316 0.57 20.37 15.61
CA LEU A 316 0.68 19.31 16.62
C LEU A 316 0.47 19.87 18.03
N LEU A 317 1.00 21.05 18.34
CA LEU A 317 0.76 21.72 19.62
C LEU A 317 -0.73 21.98 19.86
N GLU A 318 -1.46 22.48 18.86
CA GLU A 318 -2.91 22.72 18.95
C GLU A 318 -3.70 21.41 19.17
N ILE A 319 -3.26 20.30 18.56
CA ILE A 319 -3.86 18.96 18.79
C ILE A 319 -3.56 18.47 20.21
N LEU A 320 -2.33 18.62 20.70
CA LEU A 320 -1.98 18.24 22.07
C LEU A 320 -2.80 19.03 23.10
N GLU A 321 -3.05 20.31 22.83
CA GLU A 321 -3.92 21.16 23.67
C GLU A 321 -5.38 20.71 23.60
N HIS A 322 -5.88 20.37 22.41
CA HIS A 322 -7.22 19.81 22.24
C HIS A 322 -7.42 18.51 23.04
N LEU A 323 -6.42 17.63 23.04
CA LEU A 323 -6.43 16.37 23.80
C LEU A 323 -6.18 16.56 25.31
N GLY A 324 -5.86 17.78 25.76
CA GLY A 324 -5.52 18.08 27.15
C GLY A 324 -4.14 17.58 27.58
N TRP A 325 -3.28 17.16 26.64
CA TRP A 325 -1.94 16.65 26.91
C TRP A 325 -0.94 17.80 27.10
N THR A 326 -1.12 18.53 28.21
CA THR A 326 -0.45 19.82 28.48
C THR A 326 0.45 19.82 29.72
N SER A 327 0.49 18.71 30.45
CA SER A 327 1.24 18.60 31.72
C SER A 327 2.75 18.59 31.52
N LYS A 328 3.49 18.95 32.57
CA LYS A 328 4.95 18.86 32.58
C LYS A 328 5.41 17.41 32.46
N ARG A 329 6.48 17.18 31.68
CA ARG A 329 7.11 15.86 31.46
C ARG A 329 6.11 14.74 31.19
N GLN A 330 5.08 15.03 30.39
CA GLN A 330 4.01 14.09 30.05
C GLN A 330 4.29 13.35 28.74
N LEU A 331 5.03 13.97 27.80
CA LEU A 331 5.07 13.54 26.41
C LEU A 331 6.37 12.82 26.07
N HIS A 332 6.27 11.59 25.55
CA HIS A 332 7.36 10.97 24.80
C HIS A 332 7.16 11.23 23.32
N VAL A 333 7.96 12.13 22.74
CA VAL A 333 7.84 12.52 21.34
C VAL A 333 8.77 11.64 20.51
N ILE A 334 8.22 10.97 19.51
CA ILE A 334 8.96 10.12 18.56
C ILE A 334 8.82 10.72 17.16
N GLY A 335 9.88 11.38 16.70
CA GLY A 335 9.93 12.03 15.40
C GLY A 335 10.80 11.26 14.41
N VAL A 336 10.21 10.83 13.30
CA VAL A 336 10.89 10.05 12.25
C VAL A 336 11.10 10.91 11.01
N SER A 337 12.33 11.01 10.50
CA SER A 337 12.65 11.76 9.28
C SER A 337 12.18 13.22 9.38
N MET A 338 11.36 13.72 8.44
CA MET A 338 10.70 15.02 8.57
C MET A 338 9.97 15.20 9.91
N GLY A 339 9.39 14.14 10.48
CA GLY A 339 8.78 14.18 11.81
C GLY A 339 9.79 14.46 12.92
N GLY A 340 11.05 14.06 12.77
CA GLY A 340 12.15 14.44 13.66
C GLY A 340 12.52 15.93 13.56
N MET A 341 12.35 16.53 12.39
CA MET A 341 12.50 17.98 12.20
C MET A 341 11.35 18.75 12.88
N ILE A 342 10.12 18.25 12.76
CA ILE A 342 8.95 18.80 13.46
C ILE A 342 9.12 18.65 14.98
N ALA A 343 9.63 17.51 15.44
CA ALA A 343 9.87 17.25 16.87
C ALA A 343 10.94 18.19 17.47
N GLN A 344 11.98 18.56 16.71
CA GLN A 344 12.93 19.58 17.14
C GLN A 344 12.27 20.95 17.35
N GLU A 345 11.36 21.36 16.44
CA GLU A 345 10.59 22.60 16.58
C GLU A 345 9.65 22.53 17.79
N LEU A 346 8.95 21.41 17.98
CA LEU A 346 8.06 21.19 19.12
C LEU A 346 8.84 21.24 20.44
N GLY A 347 10.03 20.65 20.50
CA GLY A 347 10.88 20.67 21.69
C GLY A 347 11.41 22.05 22.06
N LEU A 348 11.53 22.97 21.11
CA LEU A 348 11.81 24.38 21.39
C LEU A 348 10.57 25.13 21.88
N LEU A 349 9.37 24.74 21.42
CA LEU A 349 8.09 25.37 21.80
C LEU A 349 7.62 24.96 23.21
N ILE A 350 7.71 23.68 23.56
CA ILE A 350 7.18 23.11 24.81
C ILE A 350 8.17 22.19 25.54
N PRO A 351 9.43 22.62 25.77
CA PRO A 351 10.48 21.76 26.34
C PRO A 351 10.10 21.14 27.68
N ASP A 352 9.36 21.87 28.53
CA ASP A 352 8.96 21.41 29.85
C ASP A 352 7.89 20.29 29.82
N ARG A 353 7.16 20.14 28.71
CA ARG A 353 6.14 19.09 28.55
C ARG A 353 6.75 17.76 28.08
N ILE A 354 7.97 17.77 27.55
CA ILE A 354 8.61 16.59 26.96
C ILE A 354 9.29 15.75 28.03
N CYS A 355 8.82 14.52 28.23
CA CYS A 355 9.44 13.50 29.07
C CYS A 355 10.67 12.89 28.36
N SER A 356 10.52 12.49 27.09
CA SER A 356 11.63 12.10 26.20
C SER A 356 11.45 12.58 24.76
N LEU A 357 12.57 12.90 24.10
CA LEU A 357 12.61 13.32 22.69
C LEU A 357 13.44 12.34 21.88
N ASN A 358 12.81 11.62 20.97
CA ASN A 358 13.43 10.56 20.17
C ASN A 358 13.46 10.99 18.71
N LEU A 359 14.67 11.27 18.21
CA LEU A 359 14.92 11.80 16.88
C LEU A 359 15.52 10.71 15.99
N ILE A 360 14.75 10.26 15.00
CA ILE A 360 15.08 9.05 14.25
C ILE A 360 15.29 9.39 12.78
N SER A 361 16.46 9.04 12.24
CA SER A 361 16.82 9.20 10.83
C SER A 361 16.50 10.60 10.30
N THR A 362 16.91 11.62 11.05
CA THR A 362 16.56 13.03 10.82
C THR A 362 17.81 13.90 10.77
N ALA A 363 17.62 15.18 10.43
CA ALA A 363 18.69 16.17 10.34
C ALA A 363 18.30 17.47 11.05
N ALA A 364 19.32 18.26 11.42
CA ALA A 364 19.18 19.65 11.83
C ALA A 364 18.94 20.59 10.63
N ALA A 365 19.55 20.25 9.49
CA ALA A 365 19.40 20.91 8.20
C ALA A 365 19.75 19.90 7.11
N ILE A 366 19.12 19.99 5.94
CA ILE A 366 19.50 19.15 4.79
C ILE A 366 20.65 19.81 4.05
N GLU A 367 21.78 19.13 4.03
CA GLU A 367 23.00 19.58 3.35
C GLU A 367 23.30 18.67 2.17
N ASN A 368 23.95 19.25 1.16
CA ASN A 368 24.31 18.50 -0.02
C ASN A 368 25.50 17.57 0.30
N THR A 369 25.21 16.28 0.48
CA THR A 369 26.22 15.27 0.79
C THR A 369 26.65 14.42 -0.40
N THR A 370 26.09 14.67 -1.60
CA THR A 370 26.49 13.97 -2.83
C THR A 370 27.43 14.81 -3.66
N THR A 371 28.24 14.17 -4.50
CA THR A 371 29.13 14.91 -5.41
C THR A 371 28.34 15.75 -6.42
N PHE A 372 29.00 16.72 -7.06
CA PHE A 372 28.37 17.54 -8.10
C PHE A 372 27.77 16.69 -9.23
N ILE A 373 28.49 15.65 -9.66
CA ILE A 373 28.08 14.74 -10.74
C ILE A 373 26.89 13.87 -10.31
N GLU A 374 26.90 13.33 -9.09
CA GLU A 374 25.77 12.54 -8.56
C GLU A 374 24.52 13.40 -8.39
N ASN A 375 24.64 14.63 -7.89
CA ASN A 375 23.52 15.57 -7.82
C ASN A 375 22.93 15.85 -9.19
N LEU A 376 23.78 16.11 -10.18
CA LEU A 376 23.34 16.37 -11.55
C LEU A 376 22.61 15.16 -12.12
N ARG A 377 23.14 13.94 -11.91
CA ARG A 377 22.52 12.69 -12.33
C ARG A 377 21.19 12.44 -11.62
N ASN A 378 21.11 12.66 -10.31
CA ASN A 378 19.88 12.52 -9.53
C ASN A 378 18.82 13.51 -9.99
N ARG A 379 19.19 14.76 -10.27
CA ARG A 379 18.30 15.79 -10.82
C ARG A 379 17.81 15.44 -12.23
N ILE A 380 18.68 14.93 -13.11
CA ILE A 380 18.27 14.44 -14.44
C ILE A 380 17.29 13.27 -14.31
N ASN A 381 17.55 12.32 -13.40
CA ASN A 381 16.69 11.18 -13.13
C ASN A 381 15.31 11.55 -12.55
N MET A 382 15.14 12.75 -11.95
CA MET A 382 13.84 13.24 -11.49
C MET A 382 12.91 13.66 -12.64
N PHE A 383 13.46 14.00 -13.81
CA PHE A 383 12.67 14.42 -14.99
C PHE A 383 12.30 13.26 -15.92
N ILE A 384 12.84 12.07 -15.68
CA ILE A 384 12.54 10.87 -16.47
C ILE A 384 11.31 10.19 -15.85
N PRO A 385 10.18 10.05 -16.57
CA PRO A 385 9.04 9.29 -16.09
C PRO A 385 9.45 7.84 -15.80
N LYS A 386 9.25 7.40 -14.57
CA LYS A 386 9.52 6.02 -14.15
C LYS A 386 8.20 5.24 -14.06
N SER A 387 8.23 3.96 -14.41
CA SER A 387 7.14 3.05 -14.06
C SER A 387 6.97 2.99 -12.55
N LEU A 388 5.77 2.64 -12.09
CA LEU A 388 5.48 2.52 -10.66
C LEU A 388 6.42 1.52 -9.99
N ASP A 389 6.64 0.36 -10.60
CA ASP A 389 7.54 -0.68 -10.09
C ASP A 389 8.96 -0.18 -9.91
N ARG A 390 9.50 0.53 -10.91
CA ARG A 390 10.84 1.11 -10.83
C ARG A 390 10.90 2.20 -9.76
N SER A 391 9.83 2.98 -9.59
CA SER A 391 9.75 3.95 -8.51
C SER A 391 9.69 3.29 -7.14
N LEU A 392 9.02 2.15 -6.98
CA LEU A 392 8.97 1.41 -5.72
C LEU A 392 10.36 0.85 -5.38
N GLU A 393 11.03 0.23 -6.36
CA GLU A 393 12.39 -0.29 -6.18
C GLU A 393 13.41 0.80 -5.83
N ASP A 394 13.37 1.96 -6.51
CA ASP A 394 14.28 3.06 -6.21
C ASP A 394 14.03 3.63 -4.81
N VAL A 395 12.76 3.74 -4.40
CA VAL A 395 12.39 4.26 -3.08
C VAL A 395 12.73 3.25 -1.97
N SER A 396 12.50 1.95 -2.18
CA SER A 396 12.87 0.93 -1.19
C SER A 396 14.36 0.93 -0.91
N LYS A 397 15.19 0.97 -1.95
CA LYS A 397 16.66 1.04 -1.81
C LYS A 397 17.13 2.33 -1.17
N SER A 398 16.33 3.39 -1.26
CA SER A 398 16.64 4.65 -0.58
C SER A 398 16.32 4.58 0.92
N LEU A 399 15.24 3.88 1.27
CA LEU A 399 14.71 3.78 2.64
C LEU A 399 15.32 2.67 3.49
N PHE A 400 15.76 1.55 2.90
CA PHE A 400 16.17 0.35 3.62
C PHE A 400 17.54 -0.15 3.17
N ALA A 401 18.21 -0.92 4.04
CA ALA A 401 19.36 -1.71 3.63
C ALA A 401 18.94 -2.81 2.65
N GLN A 402 19.73 -3.02 1.59
CA GLN A 402 19.42 -4.05 0.59
C GLN A 402 19.38 -5.45 1.24
N ALA A 403 20.27 -5.71 2.19
CA ALA A 403 20.33 -6.95 2.93
C ALA A 403 19.06 -7.24 3.75
N TRP A 404 18.27 -6.22 4.14
CA TRP A 404 17.00 -6.43 4.82
C TRP A 404 15.85 -6.65 3.83
N LEU A 405 15.83 -5.91 2.71
CA LEU A 405 14.82 -6.06 1.66
C LEU A 405 14.75 -7.49 1.09
N ASP A 406 15.90 -8.14 0.97
CA ASP A 406 16.04 -9.49 0.41
C ASP A 406 15.69 -10.62 1.41
N LYS A 407 15.54 -10.31 2.70
CA LYS A 407 15.17 -11.29 3.72
C LYS A 407 13.70 -11.71 3.60
N PRO A 408 13.36 -12.92 4.10
CA PRO A 408 11.98 -13.30 4.33
C PRO A 408 11.25 -12.23 5.13
N ASP A 409 9.96 -12.07 4.85
CA ASP A 409 9.08 -11.19 5.61
C ASP A 409 9.11 -11.55 7.10
N ASP A 410 9.63 -10.63 7.91
CA ASP A 410 9.84 -10.81 9.34
C ASP A 410 8.87 -10.00 10.21
N ALA A 411 7.81 -9.44 9.61
CA ALA A 411 6.82 -8.68 10.35
C ALA A 411 6.00 -9.57 11.31
N GLU A 412 5.88 -9.13 12.56
CA GLU A 412 4.95 -9.72 13.53
C GLU A 412 3.52 -9.31 13.17
N LEU A 413 2.78 -10.24 12.56
CA LEU A 413 1.42 -9.99 12.08
C LEU A 413 0.41 -9.96 13.22
N PRO A 414 -0.52 -8.99 13.22
CA PRO A 414 -1.65 -9.00 14.14
C PRO A 414 -2.46 -10.29 14.02
N ASN A 415 -2.93 -10.78 15.16
CA ASN A 415 -3.73 -12.00 15.27
C ASN A 415 -4.91 -11.79 16.23
N SER A 416 -5.64 -12.86 16.54
CA SER A 416 -6.82 -12.80 17.42
C SER A 416 -6.52 -12.31 18.84
N ASN A 417 -5.26 -12.35 19.28
CA ASN A 417 -4.82 -11.84 20.58
C ASN A 417 -4.34 -10.39 20.52
N THR A 418 -4.13 -9.82 19.33
CA THR A 418 -3.76 -8.41 19.20
C THR A 418 -4.94 -7.54 19.62
N PRO A 419 -4.80 -6.66 20.63
CA PRO A 419 -5.88 -5.80 21.05
C PRO A 419 -6.37 -4.88 19.93
N LYS A 420 -7.68 -4.65 19.85
CA LYS A 420 -8.27 -3.61 18.99
C LYS A 420 -7.76 -3.69 17.54
N VAL A 421 -7.79 -4.88 16.94
CA VAL A 421 -7.50 -5.08 15.53
C VAL A 421 -8.73 -5.63 14.82
N ILE A 422 -8.97 -5.19 13.59
CA ILE A 422 -9.90 -5.83 12.67
C ILE A 422 -9.10 -6.83 11.86
N LEU A 423 -9.39 -8.12 12.01
CA LEU A 423 -8.78 -9.16 11.19
C LEU A 423 -9.47 -9.22 9.82
N PRO A 424 -8.76 -9.63 8.76
CA PRO A 424 -9.38 -9.94 7.48
C PRO A 424 -10.45 -11.04 7.62
N PRO A 425 -11.41 -11.14 6.69
CA PRO A 425 -12.37 -12.23 6.62
C PRO A 425 -11.72 -13.61 6.62
N SER A 426 -10.56 -13.75 5.97
CA SER A 426 -9.70 -14.94 6.02
C SER A 426 -9.18 -15.31 7.43
N GLY A 427 -9.37 -14.44 8.43
CA GLY A 427 -9.00 -14.65 9.83
C GLY A 427 -7.55 -14.30 10.17
N ALA A 428 -6.73 -13.93 9.18
CA ALA A 428 -5.33 -13.55 9.38
C ALA A 428 -4.84 -12.57 8.32
N TYR A 429 -3.94 -11.66 8.70
CA TYR A 429 -3.24 -10.82 7.74
C TYR A 429 -2.30 -11.65 6.85
N PRO A 430 -2.15 -11.30 5.55
CA PRO A 430 -1.25 -12.04 4.67
C PRO A 430 0.22 -11.79 5.04
N ALA A 431 1.00 -12.86 4.95
CA ALA A 431 2.46 -12.82 4.89
C ALA A 431 2.92 -12.63 3.43
N PHE A 432 4.04 -11.96 3.26
CA PHE A 432 4.71 -11.79 1.97
C PHE A 432 5.95 -12.69 1.90
N LYS A 433 6.52 -12.87 0.72
CA LYS A 433 7.73 -13.69 0.59
C LYS A 433 8.95 -12.97 1.17
N THR A 434 9.01 -11.66 0.99
CA THR A 434 10.13 -10.82 1.43
C THR A 434 9.65 -9.53 2.08
N ASN A 435 10.55 -8.92 2.84
CA ASN A 435 10.35 -7.58 3.40
C ASN A 435 10.09 -6.53 2.30
N TYR A 436 10.77 -6.64 1.15
CA TYR A 436 10.50 -5.80 -0.01
C TYR A 436 9.05 -5.92 -0.49
N GLU A 437 8.53 -7.14 -0.66
CA GLU A 437 7.18 -7.37 -1.16
C GLU A 437 6.12 -6.79 -0.20
N ARG A 438 6.30 -6.97 1.12
CA ARG A 438 5.42 -6.36 2.13
C ARG A 438 5.43 -4.83 2.02
N TRP A 439 6.61 -4.23 2.03
CA TRP A 439 6.73 -2.78 1.93
C TRP A 439 6.15 -2.25 0.62
N ALA A 440 6.42 -2.92 -0.51
CA ALA A 440 5.92 -2.53 -1.82
C ALA A 440 4.38 -2.57 -1.86
N ALA A 441 3.77 -3.60 -1.27
CA ALA A 441 2.30 -3.70 -1.17
C ALA A 441 1.70 -2.57 -0.34
N GLN A 442 2.32 -2.23 0.79
CA GLN A 442 1.89 -1.11 1.65
C GLN A 442 2.04 0.25 0.94
N GLU A 443 3.19 0.48 0.31
CA GLU A 443 3.47 1.71 -0.42
C GLU A 443 2.56 1.87 -1.65
N LEU A 444 2.25 0.77 -2.34
CA LEU A 444 1.31 0.75 -3.45
C LEU A 444 -0.10 1.12 -2.97
N THR A 445 -0.58 0.50 -1.89
CA THR A 445 -1.89 0.79 -1.30
C THR A 445 -2.02 2.27 -0.97
N LYS A 446 -0.99 2.84 -0.31
CA LYS A 446 -0.94 4.27 -0.01
C LYS A 446 -0.99 5.15 -1.27
N ARG A 447 -0.24 4.81 -2.32
CA ARG A 447 -0.13 5.64 -3.54
C ARG A 447 -1.34 5.52 -4.46
N LEU A 448 -2.09 4.43 -4.37
CA LEU A 448 -3.33 4.22 -5.12
C LEU A 448 -4.51 5.00 -4.51
N ASP A 449 -4.45 5.32 -3.22
CA ASP A 449 -5.42 6.21 -2.57
C ASP A 449 -5.16 7.67 -2.98
N SER A 450 -5.87 8.14 -4.01
CA SER A 450 -5.75 9.49 -4.56
C SER A 450 -6.26 10.59 -3.62
N GLU A 451 -7.12 10.24 -2.66
CA GLU A 451 -7.62 11.17 -1.65
C GLU A 451 -6.60 11.36 -0.54
N ALA A 452 -6.02 10.26 -0.06
CA ALA A 452 -5.03 10.29 1.02
C ALA A 452 -3.65 10.73 0.54
N TYR A 453 -3.18 10.27 -0.62
CA TYR A 453 -1.86 10.57 -1.15
C TYR A 453 -1.90 11.49 -2.37
N GLN A 454 -1.70 12.79 -2.13
CA GLN A 454 -1.62 13.79 -3.22
C GLN A 454 -0.20 14.27 -3.47
N ARG A 455 0.24 14.23 -4.74
CA ARG A 455 1.57 14.70 -5.16
C ARG A 455 1.87 16.14 -4.76
N LYS A 456 0.85 17.01 -4.78
CA LYS A 456 1.01 18.43 -4.38
C LYS A 456 1.34 18.55 -2.88
N GLY A 457 0.58 17.86 -2.02
CA GLY A 457 0.82 17.84 -0.58
C GLY A 457 2.19 17.24 -0.24
N PHE A 458 2.56 16.14 -0.89
CA PHE A 458 3.90 15.56 -0.80
C PHE A 458 5.00 16.56 -1.17
N MET A 459 4.86 17.29 -2.28
CA MET A 459 5.85 18.29 -2.71
C MET A 459 5.99 19.43 -1.70
N LEU A 460 4.88 19.91 -1.14
CA LEU A 460 4.91 20.96 -0.11
C LEU A 460 5.60 20.48 1.16
N GLN A 461 5.37 19.23 1.60
CA GLN A 461 6.11 18.63 2.70
C GLN A 461 7.61 18.48 2.37
N ALA A 462 7.96 18.08 1.14
CA ALA A 462 9.36 17.95 0.72
C ALA A 462 10.10 19.29 0.75
N ILE A 463 9.44 20.37 0.31
CA ILE A 463 9.96 21.74 0.41
C ILE A 463 10.12 22.15 1.88
N ALA A 464 9.16 21.84 2.74
CA ALA A 464 9.23 22.13 4.17
C ALA A 464 10.42 21.43 4.84
N ALA A 465 10.64 20.15 4.54
CA ALA A 465 11.78 19.38 5.05
C ALA A 465 13.12 19.90 4.50
N GLY A 466 13.18 20.23 3.21
CA GLY A 466 14.40 20.78 2.59
C GLY A 466 14.79 22.17 3.10
N TRP A 467 13.83 22.97 3.58
CA TRP A 467 14.08 24.27 4.22
C TRP A 467 14.19 24.21 5.74
N HIS A 468 14.07 23.03 6.35
CA HIS A 468 14.30 22.89 7.78
C HIS A 468 15.75 23.25 8.12
N HIS A 469 15.93 24.05 9.16
CA HIS A 469 17.25 24.44 9.62
C HIS A 469 17.24 24.84 11.10
N LYS A 470 17.96 24.09 11.94
CA LYS A 470 18.32 24.46 13.32
C LYS A 470 19.82 24.79 13.40
N SER A 471 20.14 25.97 13.93
CA SER A 471 21.53 26.35 14.20
C SER A 471 22.10 25.59 15.40
N ALA A 472 23.43 25.59 15.56
CA ALA A 472 24.09 25.02 16.74
C ALA A 472 23.58 25.62 18.05
N ALA A 473 23.31 26.93 18.07
CA ALA A 473 22.77 27.60 19.23
C ALA A 473 21.35 27.12 19.56
N GLN A 474 20.49 26.93 18.55
CA GLN A 474 19.13 26.40 18.74
C GLN A 474 19.14 24.95 19.20
N LEU A 475 20.03 24.11 18.68
CA LEU A 475 20.16 22.72 19.13
C LEU A 475 20.73 22.63 20.55
N LYS A 476 21.71 23.47 20.88
CA LYS A 476 22.20 23.58 22.26
C LYS A 476 21.06 23.99 23.20
N GLU A 477 20.28 25.01 22.83
CA GLU A 477 19.11 25.44 23.58
C GLU A 477 18.07 24.32 23.76
N LEU A 478 17.75 23.60 22.68
CA LEU A 478 16.86 22.43 22.71
C LEU A 478 17.37 21.38 23.71
N GLY A 479 18.66 21.02 23.59
CA GLY A 479 19.31 20.04 24.45
C GLY A 479 19.30 20.45 25.93
N ASP A 480 19.57 21.72 26.21
CA ASP A 480 19.64 22.25 27.56
C ASP A 480 18.24 22.40 28.19
N LYS A 481 17.23 22.81 27.42
CA LYS A 481 15.84 23.00 27.91
C LYS A 481 15.08 21.68 28.07
N VAL A 482 15.17 20.78 27.10
CA VAL A 482 14.54 19.46 27.20
C VAL A 482 15.29 18.62 28.23
N GLY A 483 16.61 18.74 28.30
CA GLY A 483 17.50 17.93 29.14
C GLY A 483 18.14 16.82 28.31
N ARG A 484 19.46 16.87 28.13
CA ARG A 484 20.22 15.99 27.22
C ARG A 484 19.96 14.50 27.48
N GLU A 485 19.91 14.09 28.74
CA GLU A 485 19.65 12.71 29.16
C GLU A 485 18.29 12.14 28.72
N ARG A 486 17.36 13.02 28.34
CA ARG A 486 16.02 12.69 27.84
C ARG A 486 15.96 12.57 26.31
N ILE A 487 17.05 12.87 25.62
CA ILE A 487 17.12 12.92 24.16
C ILE A 487 17.85 11.69 23.63
N VAL A 488 17.26 11.08 22.60
CA VAL A 488 17.85 10.01 21.80
C VAL A 488 17.94 10.48 20.36
N VAL A 489 19.10 10.29 19.73
CA VAL A 489 19.29 10.45 18.28
C VAL A 489 19.77 9.13 17.69
N LEU A 490 19.05 8.63 16.68
CA LEU A 490 19.33 7.34 16.05
C LEU A 490 19.45 7.51 14.53
N HIS A 491 20.46 6.88 13.92
CA HIS A 491 20.68 6.95 12.46
C HIS A 491 21.33 5.67 11.91
N GLY A 492 20.92 5.24 10.71
CA GLY A 492 21.52 4.10 10.01
C GLY A 492 22.65 4.48 9.05
N THR A 493 23.67 3.63 8.86
CA THR A 493 24.77 3.89 7.92
C THR A 493 24.39 3.70 6.44
N GLU A 494 23.35 2.92 6.16
CA GLU A 494 22.80 2.69 4.82
C GLU A 494 21.61 3.61 4.49
N ASP A 495 21.34 4.62 5.32
CA ASP A 495 20.34 5.63 5.01
C ASP A 495 20.79 6.45 3.78
N ARG A 496 20.08 6.26 2.66
CA ARG A 496 20.31 6.98 1.40
C ARG A 496 19.30 8.12 1.19
N MET A 497 18.36 8.33 2.11
CA MET A 497 17.42 9.45 2.11
C MET A 497 17.98 10.65 2.88
N ILE A 498 18.42 10.41 4.12
CA ILE A 498 19.16 11.37 4.94
C ILE A 498 20.47 10.71 5.31
N THR A 499 21.54 11.05 4.59
CA THR A 499 22.82 10.35 4.77
C THR A 499 23.33 10.42 6.21
N VAL A 500 24.06 9.39 6.64
CA VAL A 500 24.63 9.26 8.01
C VAL A 500 25.43 10.49 8.48
N TYR A 501 25.96 11.29 7.56
CA TYR A 501 26.57 12.58 7.84
C TYR A 501 25.66 13.47 8.70
N HIS A 502 24.39 13.57 8.34
CA HIS A 502 23.41 14.40 9.04
C HIS A 502 23.13 13.91 10.45
N GLY A 503 23.00 12.59 10.64
CA GLY A 503 22.82 11.99 11.96
C GLY A 503 24.02 12.24 12.88
N LYS A 504 25.25 12.05 12.36
CA LYS A 504 26.48 12.35 13.11
C LYS A 504 26.57 13.82 13.50
N LYS A 505 26.27 14.73 12.56
CA LYS A 505 26.27 16.17 12.80
C LYS A 505 25.21 16.57 13.82
N LEU A 506 24.02 15.99 13.75
CA LEU A 506 22.95 16.24 14.74
C LEU A 506 23.38 15.76 16.14
N ILE A 507 23.97 14.57 16.26
CA ILE A 507 24.52 14.06 17.54
C ILE A 507 25.58 15.00 18.08
N GLU A 508 26.52 15.46 17.25
CA GLU A 508 27.59 16.38 17.67
C GLU A 508 27.03 17.72 18.18
N MET A 509 26.12 18.33 17.42
CA MET A 509 25.58 19.66 17.75
C MET A 509 24.61 19.63 18.93
N LEU A 510 23.77 18.59 19.02
CA LEU A 510 22.79 18.44 20.08
C LEU A 510 23.41 17.88 21.36
N ASN A 511 24.42 17.00 21.23
CA ASN A 511 25.05 16.21 22.29
C ASN A 511 23.98 15.59 23.24
N PRO A 512 23.18 14.63 22.71
CA PRO A 512 22.11 13.94 23.42
C PRO A 512 22.69 12.91 24.40
N GLY A 513 21.90 12.49 25.39
CA GLY A 513 22.30 11.43 26.33
C GLY A 513 22.48 10.08 25.63
N VAL A 514 21.79 9.85 24.51
CA VAL A 514 21.97 8.67 23.67
C VAL A 514 22.08 9.09 22.20
N GLY A 515 23.22 8.82 21.57
CA GLY A 515 23.45 8.98 20.14
C GLY A 515 23.94 7.67 19.53
N ILE A 516 23.16 7.07 18.62
CA ILE A 516 23.50 5.77 18.02
C ILE A 516 23.56 5.91 16.50
N ILE A 517 24.71 5.52 15.94
CA ILE A 517 24.88 5.27 14.51
C ILE A 517 24.96 3.75 14.32
N ARG A 518 23.97 3.18 13.63
CA ARG A 518 23.83 1.72 13.49
C ARG A 518 24.30 1.25 12.12
N GLU A 519 25.28 0.36 12.11
CA GLU A 519 25.88 -0.17 10.89
C GLU A 519 24.96 -1.17 10.18
N GLY A 520 24.81 -1.02 8.85
CA GLY A 520 24.01 -1.91 8.00
C GLY A 520 22.51 -1.61 8.01
N PHE A 521 22.09 -0.48 8.56
CA PHE A 521 20.68 -0.09 8.67
C PHE A 521 20.36 1.13 7.79
N GLY A 522 19.17 1.15 7.21
CA GLY A 522 18.67 2.23 6.36
C GLY A 522 18.00 3.40 7.12
N HIS A 523 17.13 4.10 6.40
CA HIS A 523 16.36 5.26 6.86
C HIS A 523 15.24 4.85 7.84
N VAL A 524 14.60 3.72 7.60
CA VAL A 524 13.44 3.27 8.41
C VAL A 524 13.86 2.08 9.27
N PHE A 525 15.00 2.21 9.96
CA PHE A 525 15.63 1.10 10.67
C PHE A 525 14.79 0.53 11.83
N MET A 526 13.79 1.28 12.32
CA MET A 526 12.80 0.76 13.27
C MET A 526 11.90 -0.34 12.67
N MET A 527 11.84 -0.46 11.34
CA MET A 527 11.22 -1.60 10.66
C MET A 527 12.22 -2.71 10.36
N GLU A 528 13.49 -2.36 10.14
CA GLU A 528 14.55 -3.33 9.83
C GLU A 528 14.94 -4.21 11.03
N ASP A 529 14.67 -3.73 12.25
CA ASP A 529 14.77 -4.50 13.49
C ASP A 529 13.83 -3.92 14.56
N THR A 530 12.56 -4.29 14.42
CA THR A 530 11.46 -3.84 15.28
C THR A 530 11.71 -4.20 16.75
N LYS A 531 12.23 -5.40 17.01
CA LYS A 531 12.45 -5.89 18.38
C LYS A 531 13.48 -5.03 19.12
N TRP A 532 14.66 -4.83 18.53
CA TRP A 532 15.69 -3.99 19.13
C TRP A 532 15.22 -2.56 19.35
N TYR A 533 14.50 -2.00 18.37
CA TYR A 533 13.98 -0.65 18.46
C TYR A 533 12.96 -0.52 19.60
N ASN A 534 12.03 -1.46 19.73
CA ASN A 534 11.03 -1.47 20.79
C ASN A 534 11.68 -1.58 22.17
N GLU A 535 12.66 -2.48 22.34
CA GLU A 535 13.43 -2.62 23.59
C GLU A 535 14.14 -1.32 23.97
N LEU A 536 14.76 -0.63 23.01
CA LEU A 536 15.41 0.66 23.24
C LEU A 536 14.40 1.75 23.65
N MET A 537 13.25 1.82 22.99
CA MET A 537 12.21 2.80 23.33
C MET A 537 11.65 2.55 24.73
N GLU A 538 11.40 1.30 25.11
CA GLU A 538 10.95 0.96 26.47
C GLU A 538 11.95 1.35 27.54
N GLN A 539 13.25 1.10 27.30
CA GLN A 539 14.31 1.49 28.22
C GLN A 539 14.37 3.02 28.38
N GLN A 540 14.29 3.76 27.27
CA GLN A 540 14.33 5.22 27.30
C GLN A 540 13.10 5.81 27.99
N ILE A 541 11.91 5.29 27.69
CA ILE A 541 10.66 5.70 28.35
C ILE A 541 10.78 5.48 29.85
N LYS A 542 11.16 4.28 30.27
CA LYS A 542 11.34 3.95 31.69
C LYS A 542 12.34 4.88 32.38
N LYS A 543 13.54 5.07 31.79
CA LYS A 543 14.57 5.97 32.32
C LYS A 543 14.02 7.37 32.56
N THR A 544 13.33 7.93 31.57
CA THR A 544 12.87 9.33 31.61
C THR A 544 11.64 9.54 32.48
N GLU A 545 10.79 8.54 32.63
CA GLU A 545 9.70 8.50 33.62
C GLU A 545 10.25 8.49 35.05
N ASP A 546 11.28 7.69 35.33
CA ASP A 546 11.91 7.65 36.65
C ASP A 546 12.59 8.99 36.99
N MET A 547 13.24 9.63 36.03
CA MET A 547 13.80 10.99 36.18
C MET A 547 12.75 12.08 36.44
N SER A 548 11.47 11.82 36.16
CA SER A 548 10.38 12.81 36.37
C SER A 548 9.71 12.66 37.74
N LYS A 549 10.04 11.60 38.50
CA LYS A 549 9.59 11.36 39.87
C LYS A 549 10.54 11.98 40.92
N GLU A 550 11.79 12.22 40.52
CA GLU A 550 12.82 12.96 41.27
C GLU A 550 12.61 14.48 41.12
#